data_AF-A0A833RSN8-F1
#
_entry.id   AF-A0A833RSN8-F1
#
_cell.length_a   1.000
_cell.length_b   1.000
_cell.length_c   1.000
_cell.angle_alpha   90.00
_cell.angle_beta   90.00
_cell.angle_gamma   90.00
#
_symmetry.space_group_name_H-M   'P 1'
#
loop_
_entity.id
_entity.type
_entity.pdbx_description
1 polymer ?
#
loop_
_entity_poly.entity_id
_entity_poly.type
_entity_poly.pdbx_seq_one_letter_code
_entity_poly.pdbx_strand_id
1 'polypeptide(L)'
;MSSLPDDVLLQVLEMGNKTRRLDHRDLCNLAMVNSQFNELSNDSSLWATLLSRDFPSSHYPSSEPPSKSLYRKKFEEEKMAAPEARKYLLPSSPVRCFPQ
;
A
#
# COMPACT_ATOMS: atom_id res chain seq x y z
N MET A 1 -17.78 13.80 -24.64
CA MET A 1 -17.40 14.47 -23.38
C MET A 1 -15.96 14.87 -23.52
N SER A 2 -15.60 16.12 -23.21
CA SER A 2 -14.21 16.57 -23.17
C SER A 2 -13.51 15.89 -21.99
N SER A 3 -13.06 14.65 -22.22
CA SER A 3 -12.24 13.91 -21.28
C SER A 3 -10.87 14.56 -21.20
N LEU A 4 -10.40 14.83 -19.99
CA LEU A 4 -9.01 15.20 -19.79
C LEU A 4 -8.10 14.08 -20.35
N PRO A 5 -6.93 14.43 -20.91
CA PRO A 5 -5.95 13.43 -21.34
C PRO A 5 -5.52 12.56 -20.18
N ASP A 6 -5.23 11.29 -20.48
CA ASP A 6 -4.77 10.30 -19.51
C ASP A 6 -3.53 10.76 -18.75
N ASP A 7 -2.58 11.40 -19.44
CA ASP A 7 -1.36 11.94 -18.82
C ASP A 7 -1.63 12.97 -17.72
N VAL A 8 -2.63 13.84 -17.93
CA VAL A 8 -2.98 14.89 -16.97
C VAL A 8 -3.65 14.28 -15.75
N LEU A 9 -4.55 13.32 -15.97
CA LEU A 9 -5.20 12.59 -14.89
C LEU A 9 -4.18 11.79 -14.08
N LEU A 10 -3.25 11.11 -14.76
CA LEU A 10 -2.17 10.37 -14.11
C LEU A 10 -1.33 11.29 -13.23
N GLN A 11 -0.91 12.45 -13.74
CA GLN A 11 -0.15 13.44 -12.95
C GLN A 11 -0.93 13.92 -11.72
N VAL A 12 -2.23 14.20 -11.86
CA VAL A 12 -3.07 14.62 -10.72
C VAL A 12 -3.14 13.53 -9.66
N LEU A 13 -3.33 12.27 -10.07
CA LEU A 13 -3.35 11.12 -9.16
C LEU A 13 -2.00 10.92 -8.48
N GLU A 14 -0.90 11.06 -9.23
CA GLU A 14 0.45 10.90 -8.71
C GLU A 14 0.78 11.99 -7.67
N MET A 15 0.41 13.24 -7.94
CA MET A 15 0.53 14.35 -6.99
C MET A 15 -0.31 14.11 -5.72
N GLY A 16 -1.53 13.58 -5.87
CA GLY A 16 -2.38 13.21 -4.74
C GLY A 16 -1.76 12.12 -3.86
N ASN A 17 -1.15 11.10 -4.46
CA ASN A 17 -0.42 10.05 -3.73
C ASN A 17 0.78 10.62 -2.97
N LYS A 18 1.60 11.46 -3.64
CA LYS A 18 2.79 12.11 -3.06
C LYS A 18 2.42 13.03 -1.89
N THR A 19 1.30 13.75 -1.98
CA THR A 19 0.81 14.65 -0.94
C THR A 19 0.00 13.97 0.16
N ARG A 20 -0.14 12.64 0.13
CA ARG A 20 -0.98 11.85 1.05
C ARG A 20 -2.45 12.25 1.07
N ARG A 21 -2.93 12.87 -0.01
CA ARG A 21 -4.35 13.21 -0.19
C ARG A 21 -5.14 12.10 -0.87
N LEU A 22 -4.43 11.19 -1.54
CA LEU A 22 -4.99 9.97 -2.11
C LEU A 22 -4.31 8.75 -1.48
N ASP A 23 -5.15 7.79 -1.11
CA ASP A 23 -4.74 6.47 -0.66
C ASP A 23 -5.13 5.37 -1.66
N HIS A 24 -4.62 4.17 -1.44
CA HIS A 24 -4.95 2.97 -2.23
C HIS A 24 -6.46 2.74 -2.38
N ARG A 25 -7.26 3.14 -1.39
CA ARG A 25 -8.73 3.03 -1.42
C ARG A 25 -9.35 4.00 -2.40
N ASP A 26 -8.86 5.24 -2.43
CA ASP A 26 -9.37 6.28 -3.32
C ASP A 26 -9.09 5.92 -4.77
N LEU A 27 -7.90 5.41 -5.08
CA LEU A 27 -7.58 4.87 -6.41
C LEU A 27 -8.54 3.75 -6.81
N CYS A 28 -8.82 2.81 -5.91
CA CYS A 28 -9.77 1.73 -6.18
C CYS A 28 -11.20 2.24 -6.37
N ASN A 29 -11.61 3.27 -5.63
CA ASN A 29 -12.93 3.89 -5.80
C ASN A 29 -13.03 4.62 -7.14
N LEU A 30 -12.00 5.38 -7.52
CA LEU A 30 -11.94 6.07 -8.82
C LEU A 30 -11.96 5.08 -9.99
N ALA A 31 -11.31 3.93 -9.86
CA ALA A 31 -11.34 2.86 -10.87
C ALA A 31 -12.76 2.33 -11.15
N MET A 32 -13.69 2.44 -10.19
CA MET A 32 -15.09 2.02 -10.38
C MET A 32 -15.94 3.08 -11.10
N VAL A 33 -15.48 4.33 -11.18
CA VAL A 33 -16.27 5.45 -11.74
C VAL A 33 -16.24 5.44 -13.27
N ASN A 34 -15.10 5.11 -13.88
CA ASN A 34 -14.91 5.16 -15.33
C ASN A 34 -13.85 4.15 -15.79
N SER A 35 -13.99 3.62 -17.01
CA SER A 35 -12.97 2.77 -17.65
C SER A 35 -11.62 3.48 -17.77
N GLN A 36 -11.61 4.79 -18.06
CA GLN A 36 -10.39 5.61 -18.13
C GLN A 36 -9.65 5.61 -16.79
N PHE A 37 -10.36 5.81 -15.68
CA PHE A 37 -9.77 5.75 -14.34
C PHE A 37 -9.37 4.34 -13.93
N ASN A 38 -10.05 3.30 -14.45
CA ASN A 38 -9.65 1.92 -14.21
C ASN A 38 -8.29 1.61 -14.86
N GLU A 39 -8.07 2.04 -16.10
CA GLU A 39 -6.78 1.89 -16.78
C GLU A 39 -5.68 2.67 -16.02
N LEU A 40 -5.95 3.94 -15.70
CA LEU A 40 -5.02 4.77 -14.93
C LEU A 40 -4.71 4.22 -13.53
N SER A 41 -5.71 3.67 -12.83
CA SER A 41 -5.50 3.06 -11.52
C SER A 41 -4.63 1.80 -11.59
N ASN A 42 -4.43 1.18 -12.76
CA ASN A 42 -3.51 0.06 -12.91
C ASN A 42 -2.07 0.51 -13.24
N ASP A 43 -1.83 1.81 -13.38
CA ASP A 43 -0.50 2.33 -13.68
C ASP A 43 0.50 2.06 -12.56
N SER A 44 1.66 1.52 -12.96
CA SER A 44 2.72 1.11 -12.04
C SER A 44 3.33 2.24 -11.21
N SER A 45 3.33 3.48 -11.72
CA SER A 45 3.91 4.65 -11.04
C SER A 45 3.15 5.03 -9.77
N LEU A 46 1.82 4.92 -9.82
CA LEU A 46 0.94 5.20 -8.69
C LEU A 46 1.19 4.20 -7.55
N TRP A 47 1.26 2.91 -7.90
CA TRP A 47 1.54 1.85 -6.93
C TRP A 47 2.97 1.90 -6.41
N ALA A 48 3.96 2.28 -7.23
CA ALA A 48 5.34 2.46 -6.79
C ALA A 48 5.45 3.50 -5.68
N THR A 49 4.74 4.62 -5.83
CA THR A 49 4.69 5.70 -4.84
C THR A 49 4.04 5.21 -3.54
N LEU A 50 2.90 4.51 -3.64
CA LEU A 50 2.20 3.95 -2.47
C LEU A 50 3.06 2.89 -1.76
N LEU A 51 3.69 1.98 -2.51
CA LEU A 51 4.55 0.95 -1.95
C LEU A 51 5.73 1.54 -1.20
N SER A 52 6.41 2.52 -1.79
CA SER A 52 7.56 3.19 -1.17
C SER A 52 7.16 3.96 0.09
N ARG A 53 5.93 4.49 0.13
CA ARG A 53 5.40 5.27 1.24
C ARG A 53 4.90 4.39 2.39
N ASP A 54 4.15 3.34 2.09
CA ASP A 54 3.47 2.49 3.07
C ASP A 54 4.37 1.32 3.53
N PHE A 55 5.31 0.87 2.71
CA PHE A 55 6.23 -0.24 3.02
C PHE A 55 7.72 0.14 2.84
N PRO A 56 8.23 1.18 3.54
CA PRO A 56 9.59 1.69 3.33
C PRO A 56 10.71 0.68 3.65
N SER A 57 10.43 -0.33 4.48
CA SER A 57 11.38 -1.38 4.85
C SER A 57 11.33 -2.62 3.95
N SER A 58 10.37 -2.69 3.02
CA SER A 58 10.22 -3.83 2.11
C SER A 58 10.94 -3.50 0.81
N HIS A 59 12.21 -3.90 0.72
CA HIS A 59 12.88 -4.02 -0.57
C HIS A 59 12.10 -5.06 -1.38
N TYR A 60 11.25 -4.61 -2.31
CA TYR A 60 10.66 -5.51 -3.28
C TYR A 60 11.77 -5.95 -4.26
N PRO A 61 11.80 -7.22 -4.68
CA PRO A 61 12.79 -7.67 -5.63
C PRO A 61 12.63 -6.87 -6.93
N SER A 62 13.75 -6.42 -7.50
CA SER A 62 13.77 -5.67 -8.77
C SER A 62 13.11 -6.41 -9.95
N SER A 63 12.73 -7.67 -9.75
CA SER A 63 12.08 -8.54 -10.73
C SER A 63 10.55 -8.40 -10.76
N GLU A 64 9.88 -7.86 -9.74
CA GLU A 64 8.43 -7.66 -9.78
C GLU A 64 8.08 -6.17 -9.99
N PRO A 65 7.31 -5.82 -11.03
CA PRO A 65 6.91 -4.43 -11.24
C PRO A 65 5.92 -3.98 -10.16
N PRO A 66 6.05 -2.72 -9.69
CA PRO A 66 5.09 -2.14 -8.76
C PRO A 66 3.70 -2.17 -9.39
N SER A 67 2.77 -2.82 -8.70
CA SER A 67 1.44 -3.11 -9.22
C SER A 67 0.43 -3.21 -8.09
N LYS A 68 -0.85 -3.08 -8.46
CA LYS A 68 -1.99 -3.23 -7.53
C LYS A 68 -1.97 -4.58 -6.80
N SER A 69 -1.63 -5.66 -7.51
CA SER A 69 -1.52 -7.01 -6.94
C SER A 69 -0.38 -7.09 -5.91
N LEU A 70 0.78 -6.50 -6.22
CA LEU A 70 1.92 -6.47 -5.30
C LEU A 70 1.61 -5.67 -4.03
N TYR A 71 0.98 -4.49 -4.17
CA TYR A 71 0.49 -3.71 -3.03
C TYR A 71 -0.49 -4.51 -2.18
N ARG A 72 -1.45 -5.20 -2.81
CA ARG A 72 -2.41 -6.04 -2.10
C ARG A 72 -1.74 -7.17 -1.32
N LYS A 73 -0.81 -7.90 -1.94
CA LYS A 73 -0.06 -8.97 -1.30
C LYS A 73 0.70 -8.46 -0.07
N LYS A 74 1.39 -7.33 -0.21
CA LYS A 74 2.13 -6.70 0.89
C LYS A 74 1.24 -6.22 2.03
N PHE A 75 0.11 -5.61 1.67
CA PHE A 75 -0.89 -5.20 2.64
C PHE A 75 -1.45 -6.39 3.42
N GLU A 76 -1.67 -7.54 2.77
CA GLU A 76 -2.07 -8.78 3.43
C GLU A 76 -0.94 -9.37 4.31
N GLU A 77 0.31 -9.37 3.84
CA GLU A 77 1.50 -9.80 4.62
C GLU A 77 1.68 -9.00 5.91
N GLU A 78 1.67 -7.66 5.85
CA GLU A 78 1.77 -6.79 7.03
C GLU A 78 0.57 -6.97 7.97
N LYS A 79 -0.64 -7.12 7.40
CA LYS A 79 -1.85 -7.38 8.19
C LYS A 79 -1.80 -8.73 8.90
N MET A 80 -1.11 -9.74 8.36
CA MET A 80 -0.86 -11.02 9.01
C MET A 80 0.34 -10.99 9.97
N ALA A 81 1.33 -10.11 9.75
CA ALA A 81 2.44 -9.89 10.67
C ALA A 81 2.01 -9.15 11.95
N ALA A 82 1.06 -8.22 11.86
CA ALA A 82 0.51 -7.50 13.02
C ALA A 82 -0.09 -8.41 14.13
N PRO A 83 -0.89 -9.46 13.83
CA PRO A 83 -1.33 -10.42 14.85
C PRO A 83 -0.23 -11.36 15.33
N GLU A 84 0.80 -11.65 14.52
CA GLU A 84 1.93 -12.50 14.94
C GLU A 84 2.86 -11.75 15.91
N ALA A 85 3.10 -10.45 15.69
CA ALA A 85 3.86 -9.60 16.62
C ALA A 85 3.19 -9.47 18.00
N ARG A 86 1.84 -9.55 18.05
CA ARG A 86 1.10 -9.59 19.32
C ARG A 86 1.27 -10.88 20.12
N LYS A 87 1.69 -11.99 19.50
CA LYS A 87 2.06 -13.21 20.23
C LYS A 87 3.40 -13.07 20.95
N TYR A 88 4.31 -12.26 20.41
CA TYR A 88 5.62 -11.96 21.02
C TYR A 88 5.60 -10.78 22.01
N LEU A 89 4.47 -10.06 22.12
CA LEU A 89 4.27 -8.97 23.10
C LEU A 89 3.44 -9.40 24.32
N LEU A 90 3.10 -10.69 24.45
CA LEU A 90 2.69 -11.20 25.75
C LEU A 90 3.92 -11.16 26.67
N PRO A 91 3.85 -10.50 27.85
CA PRO A 91 4.94 -10.59 28.80
C PRO A 91 5.11 -12.07 29.13
N SER A 92 6.29 -12.61 28.83
CA SER A 92 6.73 -13.88 29.39
C SER A 92 6.72 -13.74 30.91
N SER A 93 5.62 -14.16 31.51
CA SER A 93 5.60 -14.58 32.90
C SER A 93 5.10 -16.02 32.88
N PRO A 94 6.04 -16.93 33.15
CA PRO A 94 5.86 -17.72 34.34
C PRO A 94 7.06 -17.58 35.27
N VAL A 95 6.79 -17.04 36.46
CA VAL A 95 7.10 -17.65 37.75
C VAL A 95 8.60 -17.88 38.11
N ARG A 96 9.00 -17.16 39.18
CA ARG A 96 9.72 -17.60 40.40
C ARG A 96 11.13 -17.03 40.69
N CYS A 97 11.19 -16.53 41.93
CA CYS A 97 12.29 -16.58 42.91
C CYS A 97 13.55 -15.76 42.64
N PHE A 98 13.82 -14.76 43.48
CA PHE A 98 15.10 -14.67 44.20
C PHE A 98 14.87 -14.06 45.62
N PRO A 99 15.75 -14.35 46.58
CA PRO A 99 15.50 -14.39 48.03
C PRO A 99 15.97 -13.14 48.78
N GLN A 100 15.42 -12.92 49.97
CA GLN A 100 16.19 -12.84 51.24
C GLN A 100 15.24 -13.03 52.42
#